data_AF-M1Q824-F1
#
_entry.id   AF-M1Q824-F1
#
_cell.length_a   1.000
_cell.length_b   1.000
_cell.length_c   1.000
_cell.angle_alpha   90.00
_cell.angle_beta   90.00
_cell.angle_gamma   90.00
#
_symmetry.space_group_name_H-M   'P 1'
#
loop_
_entity.id
_entity.type
_entity.pdbx_description
1 polymer ?
#
loop_
_entity_poly.entity_id
_entity_poly.type
_entity_poly.pdbx_seq_one_letter_code
_entity_poly.pdbx_strand_id
1 'polypeptide(L)'
;NRKPFQLKEAMIVYNFLLVALSIFIVYEFMMSGWVTTYNWRCDPVDTSNSPEALRMVRVAWLFWFSKIIELMDTIFFVLRKKHGQITF
;
A
#
# COMPACT_ATOMS: atom_id res chain seq x y z
N ASN A 1 -11.38 1.34 32.92
CA ASN A 1 -12.18 2.22 32.03
C ASN A 1 -11.39 3.45 31.58
N ARG A 2 -10.71 3.39 30.42
CA ARG A 2 -10.06 4.57 29.80
C ARG A 2 -10.94 5.15 28.69
N LYS A 3 -10.96 6.49 28.58
CA LYS A 3 -11.68 7.28 27.57
C LYS A 3 -11.09 7.02 26.17
N PRO A 4 -11.92 6.99 25.10
CA PRO A 4 -11.43 6.78 23.74
C PRO A 4 -10.56 7.96 23.29
N PHE A 5 -9.42 7.68 22.66
CA PHE A 5 -8.57 8.72 22.08
C PHE A 5 -9.27 9.35 20.86
N GLN A 6 -9.33 10.67 20.82
CA GLN A 6 -9.84 11.42 19.66
C GLN A 6 -8.74 11.58 18.61
N LEU A 7 -8.47 10.52 17.85
CA LEU A 7 -7.43 10.47 16.82
C LEU A 7 -7.96 10.87 15.42
N LYS A 8 -9.03 11.67 15.34
CA LYS A 8 -9.73 11.99 14.09
C LYS A 8 -8.79 12.60 13.05
N GLU A 9 -8.05 13.64 13.42
CA GLU A 9 -7.10 14.33 12.54
C GLU A 9 -5.95 13.40 12.11
N ALA A 10 -5.42 12.60 13.03
CA ALA A 10 -4.35 11.64 12.72
C ALA A 10 -4.79 10.60 11.68
N MET A 11 -6.03 10.09 11.77
CA MET A 11 -6.56 9.15 10.76
C MET A 11 -6.77 9.83 9.41
N ILE A 12 -7.22 11.08 9.36
CA ILE A 12 -7.41 11.81 8.09
C ILE A 12 -6.06 11.95 7.38
N VAL A 13 -5.03 12.40 8.10
CA VAL A 13 -3.67 12.55 7.55
C VAL A 13 -3.13 11.19 7.11
N TYR A 14 -3.28 10.17 7.94
CA TYR A 14 -2.83 8.82 7.62
C TYR A 14 -3.51 8.26 6.35
N ASN A 15 -4.84 8.36 6.24
CA ASN A 15 -5.57 7.88 5.07
C ASN A 15 -5.17 8.64 3.80
N PHE A 16 -4.94 9.95 3.91
CA PHE A 16 -4.47 10.76 2.79
C PHE A 16 -3.07 10.33 2.31
N LEU A 17 -2.14 10.11 3.24
CA LEU A 17 -0.81 9.58 2.92
C LEU A 17 -0.90 8.20 2.28
N LEU A 18 -1.82 7.36 2.74
CA LEU A 18 -2.03 6.03 2.19
C LEU A 18 -2.52 6.10 0.74
N VAL A 19 -3.50 6.96 0.44
CA VAL A 19 -3.98 7.21 -0.92
C VAL A 19 -2.86 7.72 -1.83
N ALA A 20 -2.06 8.67 -1.35
CA ALA A 20 -0.92 9.18 -2.10
C ALA A 20 0.12 8.08 -2.39
N LEU A 21 0.42 7.23 -1.40
CA LEU A 21 1.31 6.08 -1.55
C LEU A 21 0.76 5.07 -2.56
N SER A 22 -0.55 4.77 -2.52
CA SER A 22 -1.18 3.87 -3.49
C SER A 22 -1.10 4.41 -4.92
N ILE A 23 -1.34 5.71 -5.12
CA ILE A 23 -1.20 6.35 -6.45
C ILE A 23 0.24 6.24 -6.94
N PHE A 24 1.22 6.50 -6.07
CA PHE A 24 2.64 6.37 -6.40
C PHE A 24 3.01 4.93 -6.80
N ILE A 25 2.57 3.93 -6.04
CA ILE A 25 2.79 2.51 -6.35
C ILE A 25 2.20 2.15 -7.71
N VAL A 26 0.95 2.55 -7.98
CA VAL A 26 0.29 2.26 -9.26
C VAL A 26 1.05 2.88 -10.42
N TYR A 27 1.46 4.15 -10.30
CA TYR A 27 2.25 4.84 -11.32
C TYR A 27 3.57 4.11 -11.59
N GLU A 28 4.29 3.75 -10.52
CA GLU A 28 5.58 3.07 -10.65
C GLU A 28 5.45 1.65 -11.23
N PHE A 29 4.42 0.88 -10.84
CA PHE A 29 4.14 -0.42 -11.46
C PHE A 29 3.84 -0.25 -12.94
N MET A 30 3.01 0.73 -13.29
CA MET A 30 2.63 1.02 -14.66
C MET A 30 3.87 1.30 -15.54
N MET A 31 4.79 2.12 -15.02
CA MET A 31 6.04 2.48 -15.70
C MET A 31 7.12 1.40 -15.67
N SER A 32 7.01 0.40 -14.80
CA SER A 32 8.01 -0.68 -14.66
C SER A 32 7.80 -1.85 -15.62
N GLY A 33 6.71 -1.87 -16.39
CA GLY A 33 6.49 -2.91 -17.40
C GLY A 33 5.09 -2.93 -17.99
N TRP A 34 4.07 -2.64 -17.18
CA TRP A 34 2.66 -2.79 -17.59
C TRP A 34 2.24 -1.91 -18.78
N VAL A 35 2.81 -0.71 -18.93
CA VAL A 35 2.54 0.17 -20.08
C VAL A 35 3.64 0.15 -21.13
N THR A 36 4.84 -0.31 -20.79
CA THR A 36 6.01 -0.23 -21.66
C THR A 36 6.25 -1.53 -22.43
N THR A 37 6.42 -2.64 -21.72
CA THR A 37 7.02 -3.88 -22.27
C THR A 37 6.13 -5.11 -22.12
N TYR A 38 5.11 -5.08 -21.28
CA TYR A 38 4.28 -6.24 -20.95
C TYR A 38 3.14 -6.42 -21.95
N ASN A 39 2.84 -7.67 -22.31
CA ASN A 39 1.78 -8.02 -23.26
C ASN A 39 0.42 -8.31 -22.60
N TRP A 40 0.29 -8.06 -21.29
CA TRP A 40 -0.95 -8.26 -20.51
C TRP A 40 -1.45 -9.72 -20.56
N ARG A 41 -0.53 -10.66 -20.77
CA ARG A 41 -0.81 -12.11 -20.82
C ARG A 41 0.05 -12.83 -19.80
N CYS A 42 1.00 -13.64 -20.28
CA CYS A 42 1.98 -14.32 -19.45
C CYS A 42 3.32 -13.62 -19.66
N ASP A 43 3.61 -12.63 -18.82
CA ASP A 43 4.89 -11.93 -18.81
C ASP A 43 5.76 -12.56 -17.70
N PRO A 44 6.86 -13.25 -18.05
CA PRO A 44 7.71 -13.91 -17.07
C PRO A 44 8.45 -12.89 -16.21
N VAL A 45 8.82 -13.29 -14.99
CA VAL A 45 9.63 -12.44 -14.10
C VAL A 45 11.03 -12.29 -14.68
N ASP A 46 11.40 -11.05 -15.02
CA ASP A 46 12.78 -10.73 -15.40
C ASP A 46 13.65 -10.67 -14.13
N THR A 47 14.59 -11.61 -14.02
CA THR A 47 15.57 -11.68 -12.92
C THR A 47 16.90 -11.01 -13.26
N SER A 48 16.99 -10.35 -14.42
CA SER A 48 18.17 -9.61 -14.82
C SER A 48 18.36 -8.33 -13.98
N ASN A 49 19.57 -7.77 -14.02
CA ASN A 49 19.88 -6.48 -13.39
C ASN A 49 19.51 -5.29 -14.30
N SER A 50 18.49 -5.45 -15.16
CA SER A 50 17.99 -4.36 -15.99
C SER A 50 17.38 -3.26 -15.09
N PRO A 51 17.48 -1.98 -15.49
CA PRO A 51 16.93 -0.89 -14.69
C PRO A 51 15.41 -1.00 -14.51
N GLU A 52 14.71 -1.61 -15.47
CA GLU A 52 13.26 -1.88 -15.41
C GLU A 52 12.93 -2.99 -14.40
N ALA A 53 13.65 -4.11 -14.43
CA ALA A 53 13.47 -5.21 -13.47
C ALA A 53 13.77 -4.76 -12.04
N LEU A 54 14.85 -3.98 -11.83
CA LEU A 54 15.18 -3.42 -10.52
C LEU A 54 14.12 -2.43 -10.01
N ARG A 55 13.52 -1.65 -10.92
CA ARG A 55 12.39 -0.77 -10.60
C ARG A 55 11.18 -1.58 -10.16
N MET A 56 10.81 -2.63 -10.91
CA MET A 56 9.71 -3.54 -10.58
C MET A 56 9.89 -4.16 -9.18
N VAL A 57 11.09 -4.68 -8.87
CA VAL A 57 11.40 -5.27 -7.56
C VAL A 57 11.27 -4.25 -6.43
N ARG A 58 11.78 -3.03 -6.62
CA ARG A 58 11.68 -1.96 -5.60
C ARG A 58 10.22 -1.60 -5.32
N VAL A 59 9.39 -1.54 -6.36
CA VAL A 59 7.97 -1.17 -6.25
C VAL A 59 7.18 -2.31 -5.62
N ALA A 60 7.48 -3.56 -5.98
CA ALA A 60 6.90 -4.74 -5.34
C ALA A 60 7.23 -4.79 -3.83
N TRP A 61 8.48 -4.44 -3.46
CA TRP A 61 8.87 -4.32 -2.06
C TRP A 61 8.12 -3.19 -1.33
N LEU A 62 7.98 -2.03 -1.98
CA LEU A 62 7.22 -0.90 -1.44
C LEU A 62 5.72 -1.23 -1.25
N PHE A 63 5.15 -1.99 -2.18
CA PHE A 63 3.77 -2.50 -2.08
C PHE A 63 3.61 -3.51 -0.94
N TRP A 64 4.57 -4.41 -0.74
CA TRP A 64 4.53 -5.31 0.41
C TRP A 64 4.57 -4.52 1.73
N PHE A 65 5.43 -3.49 1.80
CA PHE A 65 5.51 -2.62 2.97
C PHE A 65 4.20 -1.82 3.18
N SER A 66 3.56 -1.34 2.11
CA SER A 66 2.29 -0.61 2.23
C SER A 66 1.18 -1.47 2.84
N LYS A 67 1.20 -2.80 2.67
CA LYS A 67 0.26 -3.72 3.34
C LYS A 67 0.43 -3.75 4.86
N ILE A 68 1.65 -3.62 5.36
CA ILE A 68 1.89 -3.52 6.81
C ILE A 68 1.31 -2.21 7.35
N ILE A 69 1.47 -1.12 6.59
CA ILE A 69 0.90 0.18 6.94
C ILE A 69 -0.63 0.04 7.00
N GLU A 70 -1.29 -0.44 5.94
CA GLU A 70 -2.75 -0.66 5.88
C GLU A 70 -3.30 -1.43 7.09
N LEU A 71 -2.59 -2.44 7.59
CA LEU A 71 -3.01 -3.18 8.78
C LEU A 71 -3.07 -2.31 10.05
N MET A 72 -2.32 -1.21 10.11
CA MET A 72 -2.38 -0.26 11.23
C MET A 72 -3.75 0.45 11.34
N ASP A 73 -4.56 0.52 10.27
CA ASP A 73 -5.94 1.02 10.36
C ASP A 73 -6.77 0.20 11.34
N THR A 74 -6.57 -1.11 11.34
CA THR A 74 -7.25 -2.02 12.29
C THR A 74 -6.84 -1.74 13.73
N ILE A 75 -5.58 -1.38 13.97
CA ILE A 75 -5.07 -0.97 15.29
C ILE A 75 -5.77 0.32 15.74
N PHE A 76 -5.92 1.31 14.85
CA PHE A 76 -6.65 2.54 15.18
C PHE A 76 -8.12 2.27 15.52
N PHE A 77 -8.79 1.32 14.85
CA PHE A 77 -10.17 0.92 15.20
C PHE A 77 -10.26 0.25 16.57
N VAL A 78 -9.31 -0.62 16.90
CA VAL A 78 -9.21 -1.27 18.24
C VAL A 78 -8.95 -0.22 19.32
N LEU A 79 -8.02 0.70 19.11
CA LEU A 79 -7.68 1.77 20.07
C LEU A 79 -8.84 2.74 20.31
N ARG A 80 -9.70 2.96 19.31
CA ARG A 80 -10.94 3.75 19.44
C ARG A 80 -12.12 2.98 20.03
N LYS A 81 -11.96 1.69 20.35
CA LYS A 81 -13.03 0.79 20.83
C LYS A 81 -14.24 0.72 19.90
N LYS A 82 -14.01 0.86 18.59
CA LYS A 82 -15.06 0.73 17.56
C LYS A 82 -15.09 -0.69 17.00
N HIS A 83 -15.46 -1.66 17.84
CA HIS A 83 -15.47 -3.08 17.45
C HIS A 83 -16.50 -3.43 16.36
N GLY A 84 -17.50 -2.58 16.13
CA GLY A 84 -18.50 -2.79 15.06
C GLY A 84 -17.98 -2.60 13.63
N GLN A 85 -16.74 -2.15 13.44
CA GLN A 85 -16.10 -2.04 12.11
C GLN A 85 -15.11 -3.19 11.83
N ILE A 86 -14.95 -4.13 12.77
CA ILE A 86 -14.13 -5.32 12.60
C ILE A 86 -15.06 -6.41 12.07
N THR A 87 -15.28 -6.40 10.76
CA THR A 87 -16.10 -7.40 10.06
C THR A 87 -15.20 -8.45 9.42
N PHE A 88 -15.69 -9.68 9.31
CA PHE A 88 -15.00 -10.79 8.65
C PHE A 88 -15.07 -10.65 7.12
#